data_AF-A0A537F4K8-F1
#
_entry.id   AF-A0A537F4K8-F1
#
_cell.length_a   1.000
_cell.length_b   1.000
_cell.length_c   1.000
_cell.angle_alpha   90.00
_cell.angle_beta   90.00
_cell.angle_gamma   90.00
#
_symmetry.space_group_name_H-M   'P 1'
#
loop_
_entity.id
_entity.type
_entity.pdbx_description
1 polymer ?
#
loop_
_entity_poly.entity_id
_entity_poly.type
_entity_poly.pdbx_seq_one_letter_code
_entity_poly.pdbx_strand_id
1 'polypeptide(L)'
;MAGSICIEAAELLEHFQWKTDEQAAEMLDQPEQLERISDELADVVIYCLGFSDTLSIDVSKAVYRKLQKNAEKYPPKAQESRRGSKERDSAKNVRST
;
A
#
# COMPACT_ATOMS: atom_id res chain seq x y z
N MET A 1 -0.84 -22.60 11.72
CA MET A 1 -0.85 -21.14 11.85
C MET A 1 0.06 -20.47 10.83
N ALA A 2 1.40 -20.56 10.91
CA ALA A 2 2.26 -19.96 9.87
C ALA A 2 1.99 -20.51 8.45
N GLY A 3 1.70 -21.81 8.32
CA GLY A 3 1.30 -22.41 7.04
C GLY A 3 -0.02 -21.84 6.49
N SER A 4 -0.99 -21.53 7.35
CA SER A 4 -2.26 -20.91 6.96
C SER A 4 -2.03 -19.52 6.37
N ILE A 5 -1.15 -18.71 6.98
CA ILE A 5 -0.77 -17.41 6.41
C ILE A 5 -0.25 -17.54 4.97
N CYS A 6 0.56 -18.57 4.69
CA CYS A 6 1.06 -18.82 3.34
C CYS A 6 -0.04 -19.26 2.37
N ILE A 7 -1.04 -20.01 2.85
CA ILE A 7 -2.18 -20.48 2.04
C ILE A 7 -3.04 -19.28 1.66
N GLU A 8 -3.51 -18.48 2.62
CA GLU A 8 -4.37 -17.33 2.31
C GLU A 8 -3.64 -16.28 1.46
N ALA A 9 -2.32 -16.12 1.66
CA ALA A 9 -1.53 -15.22 0.82
C ALA A 9 -1.41 -15.74 -0.64
N ALA A 10 -1.45 -17.05 -0.84
CA ALA A 10 -1.50 -17.65 -2.15
C ALA A 10 -2.89 -17.49 -2.78
N GLU A 11 -3.97 -17.70 -2.03
CA GLU A 11 -5.35 -17.49 -2.48
C GLU A 11 -5.56 -16.02 -2.90
N LEU A 12 -5.06 -15.06 -2.10
CA LEU A 12 -5.01 -13.64 -2.49
C LEU A 12 -4.23 -13.41 -3.81
N LEU A 13 -3.10 -14.09 -4.00
CA LEU A 13 -2.28 -13.97 -5.21
C LEU A 13 -2.98 -14.54 -6.45
N GLU A 14 -3.83 -15.57 -6.31
CA GLU A 14 -4.53 -16.20 -7.44
C GLU A 14 -5.44 -15.23 -8.19
N HIS A 15 -5.95 -14.18 -7.53
CA HIS A 15 -6.71 -13.11 -8.17
C HIS A 15 -5.89 -12.34 -9.23
N PHE A 16 -4.56 -12.32 -9.08
CA PHE A 16 -3.66 -11.50 -9.90
C PHE A 16 -2.77 -12.31 -10.86
N GLN A 17 -2.62 -13.62 -10.65
CA GLN A 17 -1.57 -14.44 -11.30
C GLN A 17 -1.54 -14.38 -12.84
N TRP A 18 -2.68 -14.13 -13.51
CA TRP A 18 -2.80 -14.08 -14.97
C TRP A 18 -3.21 -12.70 -15.50
N LYS A 19 -3.05 -11.65 -14.69
CA LYS A 19 -3.46 -10.28 -15.03
C LYS A 19 -2.24 -9.43 -15.30
N THR A 20 -2.32 -8.55 -16.31
CA THR A 20 -1.39 -7.41 -16.39
C THR A 20 -1.76 -6.37 -15.34
N ASP A 21 -0.87 -5.41 -15.08
CA ASP A 21 -1.12 -4.33 -14.13
C ASP A 21 -2.38 -3.53 -14.49
N GLU A 22 -2.61 -3.28 -15.79
CA GLU A 22 -3.82 -2.59 -16.28
C GLU A 22 -5.08 -3.41 -16.02
N GLN A 23 -5.05 -4.71 -16.33
CA GLN A 23 -6.19 -5.60 -16.10
C GLN A 23 -6.50 -5.77 -14.61
N ALA A 24 -5.46 -5.80 -13.76
CA ALA A 24 -5.63 -5.82 -12.32
C ALA A 24 -6.28 -4.53 -11.83
N ALA A 25 -5.90 -3.37 -12.36
CA ALA A 25 -6.53 -2.10 -12.02
C ALA A 25 -8.01 -2.06 -12.41
N GLU A 26 -8.35 -2.46 -13.64
CA GLU A 26 -9.74 -2.52 -14.11
C GLU A 26 -10.60 -3.53 -13.32
N MET A 27 -9.99 -4.61 -12.82
CA MET A 27 -10.67 -5.59 -11.98
C MET A 27 -11.09 -4.99 -10.63
N LEU A 28 -10.30 -4.06 -10.07
CA LEU A 28 -10.61 -3.42 -8.78
C LEU A 28 -11.84 -2.49 -8.84
N ASP A 29 -12.25 -2.06 -10.03
CA ASP A 29 -13.49 -1.30 -10.24
C ASP A 29 -14.74 -2.19 -10.22
N GLN A 30 -14.59 -3.53 -10.21
CA GLN A 30 -15.69 -4.49 -10.16
C GLN A 30 -16.00 -4.87 -8.72
N PRO A 31 -17.19 -4.52 -8.17
CA PRO A 31 -17.47 -4.71 -6.75
C PRO A 31 -17.35 -6.16 -6.25
N GLU A 32 -17.80 -7.14 -7.05
CA GLU A 32 -17.72 -8.55 -6.69
C GLU A 32 -16.26 -9.06 -6.62
N GLN A 33 -15.38 -8.56 -7.49
CA GLN A 33 -13.97 -8.93 -7.45
C GLN A 33 -13.27 -8.29 -6.26
N LEU A 34 -13.58 -7.01 -5.99
CA LEU A 34 -13.04 -6.30 -4.85
C LEU A 34 -13.45 -6.97 -3.52
N GLU A 35 -14.69 -7.45 -3.42
CA GLU A 35 -15.18 -8.19 -2.26
C GLU A 35 -14.34 -9.46 -2.04
N ARG A 36 -14.16 -10.29 -3.07
CA ARG A 36 -13.36 -11.52 -2.97
C ARG A 36 -11.90 -11.25 -2.57
N ILE A 37 -11.27 -10.25 -3.18
CA ILE A 37 -9.90 -9.84 -2.83
C ILE A 37 -9.83 -9.35 -1.37
N SER A 38 -10.88 -8.65 -0.92
CA SER A 38 -10.96 -8.15 0.45
C SER A 38 -11.10 -9.29 1.46
N ASP A 39 -11.86 -10.33 1.12
CA ASP A 39 -12.01 -11.53 1.97
C ASP A 39 -10.67 -12.26 2.13
N GLU A 40 -9.96 -12.54 1.03
CA GLU A 40 -8.65 -13.22 1.10
C GLU A 40 -7.60 -12.37 1.85
N LEU A 41 -7.62 -11.04 1.64
CA LEU A 41 -6.76 -10.13 2.40
C LEU A 41 -7.10 -10.14 3.90
N ALA A 42 -8.39 -10.20 4.23
CA ALA A 42 -8.84 -10.29 5.61
C ALA A 42 -8.37 -11.59 6.25
N ASP A 43 -8.44 -12.72 5.54
CA ASP A 43 -7.98 -14.01 6.04
C ASP A 43 -6.47 -14.03 6.33
N VAL A 44 -5.65 -13.44 5.44
CA VAL A 44 -4.22 -13.21 5.72
C VAL A 44 -4.01 -12.45 7.03
N VAL A 45 -4.77 -11.37 7.24
CA VAL A 45 -4.67 -10.53 8.44
C VAL A 45 -5.14 -11.28 9.68
N ILE A 46 -6.27 -12.01 9.61
CA ILE A 46 -6.82 -12.80 10.71
C ILE A 46 -5.79 -13.82 11.20
N TYR A 47 -5.16 -14.58 10.28
CA TYR A 47 -4.13 -15.53 10.69
C TYR A 47 -2.85 -14.87 11.19
N CYS A 48 -2.47 -13.70 10.66
CA CYS A 48 -1.37 -12.91 11.23
C CYS A 48 -1.65 -12.50 12.68
N LEU A 49 -2.86 -12.01 12.96
CA LEU A 49 -3.28 -11.60 14.30
C LEU A 49 -3.35 -12.81 15.25
N GLY A 50 -3.98 -13.91 14.85
CA GLY A 50 -4.05 -15.13 15.66
C GLY A 50 -2.67 -15.74 15.93
N PHE A 51 -1.76 -15.69 14.95
CA PHE A 51 -0.38 -16.13 15.15
C PHE A 51 0.39 -15.21 16.10
N SER A 52 0.16 -13.89 16.02
CA SER A 52 0.77 -12.93 16.96
C SER A 52 0.31 -13.15 18.39
N ASP A 53 -0.98 -13.45 18.59
CA ASP A 53 -1.55 -13.75 19.90
C ASP A 53 -0.93 -15.02 20.50
N THR A 54 -0.85 -16.10 19.70
CA THR A 54 -0.20 -17.36 20.13
C THR A 54 1.24 -17.14 20.56
N LEU A 55 1.99 -16.29 19.86
CA LEU A 55 3.39 -15.99 20.17
C LEU A 55 3.55 -14.89 21.23
N SER A 56 2.44 -14.33 21.75
CA SER A 56 2.44 -13.17 22.66
C SER A 56 3.22 -11.97 22.10
N ILE A 57 3.10 -11.73 20.79
CA ILE A 57 3.72 -10.62 20.09
C ILE A 57 2.72 -9.46 19.99
N ASP A 58 3.06 -8.31 20.55
CA ASP A 58 2.40 -7.04 20.22
C ASP A 58 2.75 -6.64 18.78
N VAL A 59 1.90 -7.06 17.85
CA VAL A 59 2.07 -6.85 16.41
C VAL A 59 2.05 -5.37 16.05
N SER A 60 1.23 -4.56 16.74
CA SER A 60 1.16 -3.10 16.52
C SER A 60 2.50 -2.44 16.82
N LYS A 61 3.09 -2.76 17.97
CA LYS A 61 4.43 -2.26 18.34
C LYS A 61 5.52 -2.83 17.42
N ALA A 62 5.39 -4.09 16.97
CA ALA A 62 6.33 -4.69 16.03
C ALA A 62 6.32 -3.98 14.67
N VAL A 63 5.14 -3.68 14.12
CA VAL A 63 4.95 -2.92 12.89
C VAL A 63 5.53 -1.52 13.04
N TYR A 64 5.22 -0.80 14.13
CA TYR A 64 5.76 0.53 14.37
C TYR A 64 7.30 0.56 14.40
N ARG A 65 7.93 -0.35 15.16
CA ARG A 65 9.39 -0.48 15.19
C ARG A 65 9.97 -0.79 13.81
N LYS A 66 9.27 -1.61 13.01
CA LYS A 66 9.71 -1.95 11.65
C LYS A 66 9.63 -0.74 10.72
N LEU A 67 8.57 0.07 10.82
CA LEU A 67 8.44 1.32 10.05
C LEU A 67 9.57 2.31 10.35
N GLN A 68 9.93 2.48 11.62
CA GLN A 68 11.08 3.33 12.01
C GLN A 68 12.39 2.83 11.38
N LYS A 69 12.68 1.53 11.49
CA LYS A 69 13.87 0.92 10.85
C LYS A 69 13.85 1.06 9.33
N ASN A 70 12.68 0.96 8.70
CA ASN A 70 12.54 1.12 7.26
C ASN A 70 12.80 2.57 6.83
N ALA A 71 12.38 3.57 7.62
CA ALA A 71 12.65 4.98 7.34
C ALA A 71 14.13 5.33 7.41
N GLU A 72 14.88 4.71 8.33
CA GLU A 72 16.35 4.83 8.41
C GLU A 72 17.03 4.17 7.19
N LYS A 73 16.54 3.00 6.77
CA LYS A 73 17.10 2.23 5.65
C LYS A 73 16.77 2.84 4.28
N TYR A 74 15.59 3.42 4.13
CA TYR A 74 15.08 4.04 2.91
C TYR A 74 14.64 5.47 3.22
N PRO A 75 15.59 6.40 3.39
CA PRO A 75 15.24 7.78 3.67
C PRO A 75 14.41 8.34 2.51
N PRO A 76 13.39 9.18 2.80
CA PRO A 76 12.60 9.80 1.76
C PRO A 76 13.54 10.56 0.81
N LYS A 77 13.41 10.33 -0.49
CA LYS A 77 14.12 11.13 -1.49
C LYS A 77 13.71 12.59 -1.26
N ALA A 78 14.69 13.48 -1.10
CA ALA A 78 14.44 14.90 -0.97
C ALA A 78 13.57 15.34 -2.16
N GLN A 79 12.30 15.66 -1.88
CA GLN A 79 11.41 16.18 -2.89
C GLN A 79 11.84 17.61 -3.12
N GLU A 80 12.65 17.84 -4.15
CA GLU A 80 12.96 19.19 -4.61
C GLU A 80 11.63 19.89 -4.89
N SER A 81 11.34 20.89 -4.08
CA SER A 81 10.09 21.60 -4.03
C SER A 81 9.76 22.18 -5.41
N ARG A 82 8.85 21.53 -6.16
CA ARG A 82 8.15 22.14 -7.31
C ARG A 82 7.13 23.21 -6.86
N ARG A 83 7.50 24.02 -5.87
CA ARG A 83 6.79 25.24 -5.45
C ARG A 83 7.68 26.43 -5.83
N GLY A 84 7.64 26.84 -7.10
CA GLY A 84 8.44 27.99 -7.55
C GLY A 84 8.26 28.47 -8.99
N SER A 85 7.31 27.92 -9.75
CA SER A 85 7.16 28.22 -11.19
C SER A 85 5.72 28.47 -11.67
N LYS A 86 4.81 28.96 -10.81
CA LYS A 86 3.50 29.49 -11.26
C LYS A 86 3.22 30.95 -10.92
N GLU A 87 4.06 31.65 -10.14
CA GLU A 87 3.84 33.07 -9.79
C GLU A 87 4.61 34.08 -10.65
N ARG A 88 5.48 33.64 -11.58
CA ARG A 88 6.28 34.57 -12.41
C ARG A 88 5.65 34.97 -13.75
N ASP A 89 4.56 34.34 -14.17
CA ASP A 89 3.92 34.65 -15.46
C ASP A 89 2.75 35.65 -15.35
N SER A 90 2.21 35.92 -14.15
CA SER A 90 1.15 36.92 -13.97
C SER A 90 1.64 38.36 -13.86
N ALA A 91 2.95 38.59 -13.66
CA ALA A 91 3.50 39.93 -13.47
C ALA A 91 3.97 40.63 -14.77
N LYS A 92 3.89 39.97 -15.93
CA LYS A 92 4.36 40.53 -17.22
C LYS A 92 3.26 41.13 -18.10
N ASN A 93 1.98 40.99 -17.77
CA ASN A 93 0.88 41.47 -18.64
C ASN A 93 0.23 42.79 -18.18
N VAL A 94 0.82 43.54 -17.24
CA VAL A 94 0.25 44.80 -16.69
C VAL A 94 1.12 46.03 -17.01
N ARG A 95 2.09 45.92 -17.94
CA ARG A 95 2.95 47.05 -18.34
C ARG A 95 2.82 47.47 -19.81
N SER A 96 1.72 47.10 -20.47
CA SER A 96 1.43 47.56 -21.84
C SER A 96 -0.02 48.03 -21.97
N THR A 97 -0.39 49.06 -21.20
CA THR A 97 -1.48 50.00 -21.51
C THR A 97 -1.22 51.28 -20.71
#